data_AF-A0A2V8E208-F1
#
_entry.id   AF-A0A2V8E208-F1
#
_cell.length_a   1.000
_cell.length_b   1.000
_cell.length_c   1.000
_cell.angle_alpha   90.00
_cell.angle_beta   90.00
_cell.angle_gamma   90.00
#
_symmetry.space_group_name_H-M   'P 1'
#
loop_
_entity.id
_entity.type
_entity.pdbx_description
1 polymer ?
#
loop_
_entity_poly.entity_id
_entity_poly.type
_entity_poly.pdbx_seq_one_letter_code
_entity_poly.pdbx_strand_id
1 'polypeptide(L)'
;MHAHSGGTRLRAAITILLVAISSESILSRQGRERQAIDAAALFDRACSACHGGGDPRAPSVDALAGRSPQAILDALTSGSMRYQGLALSGDERRALAEFLTGRTLRGTVAGTTMGLCGPRTAMGDVAAMPMWNGWGASLENTHFQKSAQAGLTAGDVPTLHLLWAFGFPDTTSAWAQPTVAGGRLFVGSQNGTVYSLDAASGCIVWTFAARGGVRASISIGPRGGTGRQRTYAAYFADQKGFVYALDAAAGRLLWTRKVEEHPLVRLTGAPALVGDRLLVPISSYEEGGRPPGSSCCTFRGSLVALDARTGDVIWKSYTIAEPPHLLRAYADGTELRGPAGAAIWSAPTVDLARGAVYVGTGNTYSGAAQPTADAIIAFDLKTGRLRWSHSMAPTTPDVFGCVPGDVN
;
A
#
# COMPACT_ATOMS: atom_id res chain seq x y z
N MET A 1 87.97 23.38 -19.90
CA MET A 1 88.94 22.29 -19.61
C MET A 1 88.26 20.96 -19.94
N HIS A 2 89.00 20.08 -20.62
CA HIS A 2 88.80 18.66 -21.02
C HIS A 2 87.55 17.91 -20.52
N ALA A 3 86.72 17.28 -21.36
CA ALA A 3 86.87 16.10 -22.23
C ALA A 3 86.59 14.73 -21.54
N HIS A 4 85.61 14.01 -22.12
CA HIS A 4 85.35 12.55 -22.21
C HIS A 4 85.47 11.59 -21.00
N SER A 5 84.45 10.73 -20.79
CA SER A 5 84.44 9.34 -21.34
C SER A 5 83.38 8.38 -20.71
N GLY A 6 82.84 7.49 -21.57
CA GLY A 6 82.45 6.07 -21.30
C GLY A 6 81.15 5.79 -20.52
N GLY A 7 80.10 5.17 -21.08
CA GLY A 7 80.01 3.75 -21.48
C GLY A 7 80.03 2.82 -20.25
N THR A 8 78.98 2.08 -19.83
CA THR A 8 78.45 0.88 -20.52
C THR A 8 77.21 0.30 -19.77
N ARG A 9 76.17 -0.03 -20.54
CA ARG A 9 75.08 -1.07 -20.45
C ARG A 9 74.78 -1.80 -19.13
N LEU A 10 73.49 -1.84 -18.77
CA LEU A 10 72.73 -3.10 -18.62
C LEU A 10 71.25 -2.89 -19.00
N ARG A 11 70.76 -3.68 -19.97
CA ARG A 11 69.37 -3.72 -20.44
C ARG A 11 68.60 -4.73 -19.61
N ALA A 12 67.46 -4.35 -19.05
CA ALA A 12 66.41 -5.28 -18.62
C ALA A 12 65.26 -5.19 -19.64
N ALA A 13 65.00 -6.30 -20.33
CA ALA A 13 63.88 -6.45 -21.25
C ALA A 13 62.63 -6.79 -20.44
N ILE A 14 61.56 -6.01 -20.61
CA ILE A 14 60.21 -6.37 -20.19
C ILE A 14 59.40 -6.62 -21.46
N THR A 15 59.08 -7.89 -21.68
CA THR A 15 58.22 -8.39 -22.74
C THR A 15 56.78 -7.94 -22.46
N ILE A 16 56.20 -7.13 -23.34
CA ILE A 16 54.78 -6.77 -23.34
C ILE A 16 54.02 -7.89 -24.04
N LEU A 17 53.19 -8.63 -23.30
CA LEU A 17 52.24 -9.58 -23.84
C LEU A 17 50.91 -8.85 -24.09
N LEU A 18 50.57 -8.64 -25.37
CA LEU A 18 49.27 -8.16 -25.83
C LEU A 18 48.24 -9.31 -25.75
N VAL A 19 47.29 -9.21 -24.83
CA VAL A 19 46.06 -10.01 -24.86
C VAL A 19 44.92 -9.09 -25.32
N ALA A 20 44.42 -9.35 -26.52
CA ALA A 20 43.22 -8.71 -27.04
C ALA A 20 41.99 -9.26 -26.31
N ILE A 21 41.31 -8.41 -25.53
CA ILE A 21 39.98 -8.71 -24.98
C ILE A 21 39.00 -7.78 -25.69
N SER A 22 38.15 -8.38 -26.51
CA SER A 22 37.00 -7.75 -27.17
C SER A 22 36.05 -7.18 -26.12
N SER A 23 35.96 -5.87 -26.06
CA SER A 23 35.03 -5.15 -25.18
C SER A 23 33.67 -5.01 -25.86
N GLU A 24 32.87 -6.08 -25.83
CA GLU A 24 31.42 -6.01 -26.00
C GLU A 24 30.73 -6.07 -24.63
N SER A 25 29.95 -5.04 -24.33
CA SER A 25 28.81 -5.04 -23.41
C SER A 25 29.02 -5.45 -21.95
N ILE A 26 29.29 -4.46 -21.09
CA ILE A 26 28.87 -4.50 -19.67
C ILE A 26 27.98 -3.27 -19.42
N LEU A 27 26.79 -3.29 -20.04
CA LEU A 27 25.64 -2.55 -19.53
C LEU A 27 25.05 -3.40 -18.41
N SER A 28 25.24 -2.92 -17.17
CA SER A 28 24.66 -3.46 -15.94
C SER A 28 23.14 -3.71 -16.08
N ARG A 29 22.77 -4.93 -16.50
CA ARG A 29 21.44 -5.50 -16.26
C ARG A 29 21.39 -5.97 -14.80
N GLN A 30 21.15 -5.05 -13.87
CA GLN A 30 20.48 -5.42 -12.62
C GLN A 30 18.96 -5.33 -12.84
N GLY A 31 18.45 -6.19 -13.72
CA GLY A 31 17.08 -6.66 -13.59
C GLY A 31 17.09 -7.69 -12.47
N ARG A 32 16.42 -7.41 -11.35
CA ARG A 32 16.10 -8.44 -10.35
C ARG A 32 15.39 -9.59 -11.08
N GLU A 33 16.05 -10.72 -11.28
CA GLU A 33 15.35 -11.97 -11.55
C GLU A 33 14.40 -12.21 -10.37
N ARG A 34 13.09 -12.13 -10.65
CA ARG A 34 12.08 -12.58 -9.70
C ARG A 34 12.31 -14.07 -9.52
N GLN A 35 12.70 -14.49 -8.32
CA GLN A 35 12.76 -15.89 -7.95
C GLN A 35 11.38 -16.52 -8.21
N ALA A 36 11.32 -17.60 -9.00
CA ALA A 36 10.07 -18.28 -9.30
C ALA A 36 9.44 -18.78 -7.99
N ILE A 37 8.15 -18.51 -7.79
CA ILE A 37 7.42 -18.94 -6.60
C ILE A 37 7.17 -20.45 -6.73
N ASP A 38 7.72 -21.23 -5.79
CA ASP A 38 7.37 -22.64 -5.65
C ASP A 38 5.98 -22.77 -5.02
N ALA A 39 4.97 -22.94 -5.89
CA ALA A 39 3.58 -22.99 -5.49
C ALA A 39 3.23 -24.27 -4.70
N ALA A 40 3.94 -25.38 -4.95
CA ALA A 40 3.73 -26.62 -4.21
C ALA A 40 4.22 -26.47 -2.76
N ALA A 41 5.44 -25.99 -2.57
CA ALA A 41 5.96 -25.71 -1.23
C ALA A 41 5.14 -24.63 -0.49
N LEU A 42 4.61 -23.66 -1.24
CA LEU A 42 3.69 -22.65 -0.69
C LEU A 42 2.36 -23.28 -0.23
N PHE A 43 1.78 -24.19 -1.02
CA PHE A 43 0.57 -24.92 -0.64
C PHE A 43 0.82 -25.77 0.62
N ASP A 44 1.94 -26.48 0.67
CA ASP A 44 2.30 -27.32 1.81
C ASP A 44 2.39 -26.52 3.10
N ARG A 45 3.04 -25.35 3.09
CA ARG A 45 3.17 -24.53 4.31
C ARG A 45 1.90 -23.80 4.73
N ALA A 46 1.05 -23.39 3.76
CA ALA A 46 -0.02 -22.42 4.02
C ALA A 46 -1.43 -23.01 3.95
N CYS A 47 -1.61 -24.17 3.31
CA CYS A 47 -2.93 -24.67 2.92
C CYS A 47 -3.14 -26.17 3.24
N SER A 48 -2.08 -26.98 3.21
CA SER A 48 -2.20 -28.45 3.31
C SER A 48 -2.84 -28.93 4.61
N ALA A 49 -2.59 -28.26 5.74
CA ALA A 49 -3.13 -28.62 7.05
C ALA A 49 -4.67 -28.69 7.06
N CYS A 50 -5.35 -27.87 6.27
CA CYS A 50 -6.82 -27.89 6.14
C CYS A 50 -7.27 -28.64 4.88
N HIS A 51 -6.68 -28.33 3.72
CA HIS A 51 -7.14 -28.83 2.42
C HIS A 51 -6.65 -30.24 2.06
N GLY A 52 -5.64 -30.76 2.78
CA GLY A 52 -5.12 -32.12 2.65
C GLY A 52 -5.91 -33.17 3.45
N GLY A 53 -7.08 -32.82 4.01
CA GLY A 53 -7.94 -33.72 4.78
C GLY A 53 -7.98 -33.47 6.29
N GLY A 54 -7.31 -32.41 6.78
CA GLY A 54 -7.25 -32.09 8.21
C GLY A 54 -8.40 -31.23 8.75
N ASP A 55 -9.24 -30.61 7.91
CA ASP A 55 -10.46 -29.93 8.34
C ASP A 55 -11.65 -30.37 7.45
N PRO A 56 -12.70 -31.02 8.00
CA PRO A 56 -13.85 -31.48 7.23
C PRO A 56 -14.71 -30.35 6.64
N ARG A 57 -14.53 -29.10 7.10
CA ARG A 57 -15.19 -27.91 6.53
C ARG A 57 -14.42 -27.34 5.34
N ALA A 58 -13.16 -27.72 5.16
CA ALA A 58 -12.35 -27.27 4.04
C ALA A 58 -12.58 -28.18 2.81
N PRO A 59 -12.80 -27.62 1.61
CA PRO A 59 -12.85 -28.42 0.39
C PRO A 59 -11.51 -29.12 0.14
N SER A 60 -11.55 -30.37 -0.33
CA SER A 60 -10.33 -31.12 -0.70
C SER A 60 -9.58 -30.46 -1.86
N VAL A 61 -8.30 -30.80 -2.03
CA VAL A 61 -7.49 -30.37 -3.19
C VAL A 61 -8.18 -30.70 -4.51
N ASP A 62 -8.77 -31.91 -4.64
CA ASP A 62 -9.51 -32.30 -5.84
C ASP A 62 -10.73 -31.41 -6.10
N ALA A 63 -11.46 -31.04 -5.05
CA ALA A 63 -12.59 -30.12 -5.16
C ALA A 63 -12.14 -28.71 -5.56
N LEU A 64 -10.98 -28.26 -5.07
CA LEU A 64 -10.37 -26.99 -5.48
C LEU A 64 -9.91 -27.01 -6.94
N ALA A 65 -9.38 -28.14 -7.43
CA ALA A 65 -8.96 -28.29 -8.82
C ALA A 65 -10.11 -28.08 -9.82
N GLY A 66 -11.34 -28.41 -9.42
CA GLY A 66 -12.55 -28.15 -10.20
C GLY A 66 -12.93 -26.66 -10.31
N ARG A 67 -12.44 -25.78 -9.42
CA ARG A 67 -12.77 -24.34 -9.42
C ARG A 67 -11.96 -23.55 -10.45
N SER A 68 -12.49 -22.42 -10.92
CA SER A 68 -11.67 -21.51 -11.73
C SER A 68 -10.51 -20.93 -10.89
N PRO A 69 -9.35 -20.64 -11.50
CA PRO A 69 -8.27 -19.92 -10.81
C PRO A 69 -8.75 -18.62 -10.16
N GLN A 70 -9.67 -17.91 -10.83
CA GLN A 70 -10.24 -16.67 -10.32
C GLN A 70 -11.04 -16.90 -9.04
N ALA A 71 -11.83 -17.97 -8.95
CA ALA A 71 -12.58 -18.28 -7.74
C ALA A 71 -11.67 -18.59 -6.54
N ILE A 72 -10.52 -19.23 -6.77
CA ILE A 72 -9.52 -19.45 -5.71
C ILE A 72 -8.91 -18.12 -5.27
N LEU A 73 -8.55 -17.27 -6.24
CA LEU A 73 -8.03 -15.93 -5.96
C LEU A 73 -9.03 -15.08 -5.16
N ASP A 74 -10.30 -15.11 -5.52
CA ASP A 74 -11.38 -14.37 -4.84
C ASP A 74 -11.58 -14.85 -3.41
N ALA A 75 -11.56 -16.17 -3.19
CA ALA A 75 -11.65 -16.76 -1.86
C ALA A 75 -10.52 -16.30 -0.93
N LEU A 76 -9.28 -16.26 -1.44
CA LEU A 76 -8.08 -15.81 -0.71
C LEU A 76 -8.00 -14.29 -0.53
N THR A 77 -8.76 -13.51 -1.29
CA THR A 77 -8.63 -12.05 -1.28
C THR A 77 -9.74 -11.37 -0.50
N SER A 78 -10.98 -11.78 -0.71
CA SER A 78 -12.16 -11.17 -0.08
C SER A 78 -13.21 -12.17 0.38
N GLY A 79 -13.06 -13.45 0.06
CA GLY A 79 -14.00 -14.50 0.43
C GLY A 79 -13.76 -15.11 1.81
N SER A 80 -14.17 -16.38 1.93
CA SER A 80 -14.07 -17.16 3.18
C SER A 80 -12.64 -17.39 3.65
N MET A 81 -11.69 -17.49 2.72
CA MET A 81 -10.27 -17.75 3.00
C MET A 81 -9.44 -16.47 3.15
N ARG A 82 -10.09 -15.30 3.31
CA ARG A 82 -9.39 -14.02 3.36
C ARG A 82 -8.34 -13.96 4.46
N TYR A 83 -8.60 -14.53 5.65
CA TYR A 83 -7.65 -14.48 6.78
C TYR A 83 -6.37 -15.26 6.48
N GLN A 84 -6.48 -16.42 5.83
CA GLN A 84 -5.34 -17.21 5.36
C GLN A 84 -4.62 -16.47 4.22
N GLY A 85 -5.38 -15.86 3.31
CA GLY A 85 -4.83 -15.08 2.21
C GLY A 85 -4.18 -13.75 2.61
N LEU A 86 -4.43 -13.21 3.80
CA LEU A 86 -3.74 -12.01 4.31
C LEU A 86 -2.22 -12.20 4.41
N ALA A 87 -1.79 -13.41 4.75
CA ALA A 87 -0.37 -13.73 4.86
C ALA A 87 0.34 -13.70 3.50
N LEU A 88 -0.39 -13.95 2.42
CA LEU A 88 0.12 -14.14 1.06
C LEU A 88 0.21 -12.82 0.28
N SER A 89 1.20 -12.69 -0.61
CA SER A 89 1.27 -11.61 -1.61
C SER A 89 0.27 -11.85 -2.77
N GLY A 90 0.09 -10.86 -3.64
CA GLY A 90 -0.71 -11.04 -4.86
C GLY A 90 -0.15 -12.16 -5.75
N ASP A 91 1.16 -12.14 -5.99
CA ASP A 91 1.85 -13.14 -6.81
C ASP A 91 1.77 -14.54 -6.19
N GLU A 92 1.85 -14.67 -4.86
CA GLU A 92 1.69 -15.95 -4.16
C GLU A 92 0.26 -16.51 -4.24
N ARG A 93 -0.77 -15.66 -4.06
CA ARG A 93 -2.18 -16.08 -4.20
C ARG A 93 -2.46 -16.57 -5.61
N ARG A 94 -1.91 -15.88 -6.61
CA ARG A 94 -1.99 -16.28 -8.02
C ARG A 94 -1.28 -17.60 -8.27
N ALA A 95 -0.04 -17.75 -7.81
CA ALA A 95 0.72 -18.99 -7.96
C ALA A 95 -0.02 -20.19 -7.35
N LEU A 96 -0.62 -20.02 -6.16
CA LEU A 96 -1.49 -21.04 -5.55
C LEU A 96 -2.73 -21.34 -6.39
N ALA A 97 -3.44 -20.31 -6.86
CA ALA A 97 -4.64 -20.49 -7.66
C ALA A 97 -4.35 -21.27 -8.96
N GLU A 98 -3.24 -20.96 -9.63
CA GLU A 98 -2.82 -21.65 -10.84
C GLU A 98 -2.35 -23.08 -10.56
N PHE A 99 -1.57 -23.27 -9.49
CA PHE A 99 -1.10 -24.59 -9.05
C PHE A 99 -2.27 -25.52 -8.70
N LEU A 100 -3.22 -25.05 -7.89
CA LEU A 100 -4.35 -25.84 -7.44
C LEU A 100 -5.28 -26.26 -8.57
N THR A 101 -5.41 -25.44 -9.61
CA THR A 101 -6.39 -25.64 -10.68
C THR A 101 -5.79 -26.15 -11.99
N GLY A 102 -4.46 -26.18 -12.10
CA GLY A 102 -3.72 -26.48 -13.33
C GLY A 102 -3.99 -25.48 -14.47
N ARG A 103 -4.58 -24.32 -14.19
CA ARG A 103 -5.05 -23.33 -15.17
C ARG A 103 -4.44 -21.97 -14.89
N THR A 104 -4.07 -21.22 -15.93
CA THR A 104 -3.41 -19.91 -15.78
C THR A 104 -4.42 -18.77 -15.62
N LEU A 105 -4.10 -17.81 -14.75
CA LEU A 105 -4.82 -16.54 -14.62
C LEU A 105 -4.34 -15.57 -15.70
N ARG A 106 -5.25 -14.90 -16.40
CA ARG A 106 -4.90 -13.90 -17.41
C ARG A 106 -4.40 -12.61 -16.76
N GLY A 107 -3.15 -12.21 -17.04
CA GLY A 107 -2.71 -10.80 -16.89
C GLY A 107 -1.84 -10.42 -15.68
N THR A 108 -0.69 -11.05 -15.44
CA THR A 108 0.29 -10.45 -14.52
C THR A 108 0.86 -9.16 -15.12
N VAL A 109 0.62 -8.00 -14.50
CA VAL A 109 1.17 -6.72 -15.03
C VAL A 109 2.63 -6.51 -14.69
N ALA A 110 3.12 -7.12 -13.62
CA ALA A 110 4.52 -6.97 -13.23
C ALA A 110 5.45 -7.72 -14.21
N GLY A 111 5.82 -7.04 -15.30
CA GLY A 111 6.62 -7.57 -16.40
C GLY A 111 5.88 -7.71 -17.73
N THR A 112 4.57 -7.45 -17.80
CA THR A 112 3.88 -7.42 -19.10
C THR A 112 4.21 -6.14 -19.86
N THR A 113 4.39 -6.25 -21.17
CA THR A 113 4.43 -5.10 -22.08
C THR A 113 3.04 -4.65 -22.52
N MET A 114 1.99 -5.43 -22.19
CA MET A 114 0.62 -5.10 -22.56
C MET A 114 0.16 -3.83 -21.87
N GLY A 115 -0.36 -2.90 -22.67
CA GLY A 115 -0.87 -1.62 -22.19
C GLY A 115 0.23 -0.61 -21.84
N LEU A 116 1.52 -0.92 -22.01
CA LEU A 116 2.57 0.08 -21.84
C LEU A 116 2.42 1.21 -22.86
N CYS A 117 2.65 2.44 -22.41
CA CYS A 117 2.83 3.56 -23.32
C CYS A 117 4.01 3.29 -24.26
N GLY A 118 3.93 3.85 -25.48
CA GLY A 118 5.04 3.83 -26.45
C GLY A 118 6.25 4.63 -25.95
N PRO A 119 6.69 5.71 -26.62
CA PRO A 119 7.69 6.59 -26.04
C PRO A 119 7.24 7.05 -24.64
N ARG A 120 8.12 6.97 -23.63
CA ARG A 120 7.76 7.35 -22.25
C ARG A 120 7.22 8.78 -22.21
N THR A 121 5.96 8.94 -21.83
CA THR A 121 5.35 10.24 -21.62
C THR A 121 5.96 10.91 -20.39
N ALA A 122 6.50 12.11 -20.60
CA ALA A 122 7.08 12.90 -19.53
C ALA A 122 5.97 13.36 -18.58
N MET A 123 6.24 13.31 -17.27
CA MET A 123 5.37 13.92 -16.29
C MET A 123 5.47 15.44 -16.41
N GLY A 124 4.33 16.13 -16.49
CA GLY A 124 4.27 17.59 -16.48
C GLY A 124 4.54 18.16 -15.08
N ASP A 125 4.70 19.49 -15.01
CA ASP A 125 4.72 20.20 -13.73
C ASP A 125 3.33 20.09 -13.08
N VAL A 126 3.25 19.37 -11.96
CA VAL A 126 2.00 19.17 -11.21
C VAL A 126 1.35 20.49 -10.86
N ALA A 127 2.14 21.52 -10.49
CA ALA A 127 1.60 22.81 -10.06
C ALA A 127 1.03 23.64 -11.22
N ALA A 128 1.34 23.29 -12.47
CA ALA A 128 0.93 24.03 -13.67
C ALA A 128 -0.24 23.38 -14.41
N MET A 129 -0.76 22.25 -13.94
CA MET A 129 -1.82 21.48 -14.59
C MET A 129 -3.02 21.27 -13.67
N PRO A 130 -4.24 21.06 -14.22
CA PRO A 130 -5.35 20.51 -13.48
C PRO A 130 -4.96 19.26 -12.70
N MET A 131 -5.37 19.19 -11.43
CA MET A 131 -5.09 18.02 -10.60
C MET A 131 -6.25 17.65 -9.68
N TRP A 132 -6.34 16.36 -9.37
CA TRP A 132 -7.09 15.81 -8.25
C TRP A 132 -6.12 14.97 -7.42
N ASN A 133 -5.61 15.54 -6.33
CA ASN A 133 -4.55 14.93 -5.54
C ASN A 133 -5.09 14.31 -4.25
N GLY A 134 -4.85 13.01 -4.05
CA GLY A 134 -5.29 12.29 -2.85
C GLY A 134 -6.82 12.12 -2.78
N TRP A 135 -7.36 12.09 -1.56
CA TRP A 135 -8.76 11.77 -1.28
C TRP A 135 -9.75 12.86 -1.73
N GLY A 136 -9.54 14.11 -1.33
CA GLY A 136 -10.51 15.19 -1.56
C GLY A 136 -10.00 16.36 -2.39
N ALA A 137 -8.98 16.16 -3.23
CA ALA A 137 -8.24 17.17 -3.99
C ALA A 137 -7.48 18.23 -3.17
N SER A 138 -7.82 18.39 -1.91
CA SER A 138 -7.27 19.33 -0.94
C SER A 138 -7.25 18.71 0.45
N LEU A 139 -6.52 19.32 1.38
CA LEU A 139 -6.36 18.83 2.75
C LEU A 139 -7.62 18.98 3.59
N GLU A 140 -8.51 19.89 3.18
CA GLU A 140 -9.80 20.15 3.80
C GLU A 140 -10.84 19.07 3.44
N ASN A 141 -10.55 18.21 2.46
CA ASN A 141 -11.40 17.11 2.01
C ASN A 141 -12.84 17.53 1.66
N THR A 142 -13.03 18.66 0.97
CA THR A 142 -14.35 19.12 0.52
C THR A 142 -14.92 18.33 -0.67
N HIS A 143 -14.09 17.49 -1.32
CA HIS A 143 -14.44 16.75 -2.54
C HIS A 143 -14.97 17.67 -3.66
N PHE A 144 -14.45 18.89 -3.72
CA PHE A 144 -14.87 19.90 -4.66
C PHE A 144 -13.72 20.34 -5.57
N GLN A 145 -13.92 20.21 -6.88
CA GLN A 145 -13.00 20.75 -7.89
C GLN A 145 -13.47 22.14 -8.33
N LYS A 146 -12.56 23.12 -8.31
CA LYS A 146 -12.87 24.48 -8.78
C LYS A 146 -13.03 24.50 -10.31
N SER A 147 -13.93 25.33 -10.82
CA SER A 147 -14.22 25.42 -12.27
C SER A 147 -12.96 25.65 -13.13
N ALA A 148 -12.05 26.52 -12.69
CA ALA A 148 -10.78 26.79 -13.36
C ALA A 148 -9.85 25.56 -13.48
N GLN A 149 -10.00 24.57 -12.61
CA GLN A 149 -9.28 23.29 -12.66
C GLN A 149 -10.10 22.21 -13.38
N ALA A 150 -11.43 22.24 -13.27
CA ALA A 150 -12.30 21.22 -13.87
C ALA A 150 -12.32 21.30 -15.40
N GLY A 151 -12.31 22.52 -15.97
CA GLY A 151 -12.38 22.70 -17.42
C GLY A 151 -13.68 22.19 -18.07
N LEU A 152 -14.72 21.95 -17.27
CA LEU A 152 -16.02 21.45 -17.69
C LEU A 152 -17.13 22.31 -17.08
N THR A 153 -18.19 22.52 -17.85
CA THR A 153 -19.42 23.20 -17.44
C THR A 153 -20.60 22.22 -17.47
N ALA A 154 -21.73 22.62 -16.87
CA ALA A 154 -22.96 21.82 -16.95
C ALA A 154 -23.44 21.60 -18.40
N GLY A 155 -23.13 22.53 -19.31
CA GLY A 155 -23.49 22.43 -20.73
C GLY A 155 -22.69 21.36 -21.49
N ASP A 156 -21.51 20.96 -20.99
CA ASP A 156 -20.67 19.95 -21.63
C ASP A 156 -21.11 18.52 -21.28
N VAL A 157 -21.82 18.33 -20.15
CA VAL A 157 -22.21 17.01 -19.63
C VAL A 157 -22.95 16.14 -20.67
N PRO A 158 -23.91 16.64 -21.46
CA PRO A 158 -24.60 15.84 -22.47
C PRO A 158 -23.69 15.36 -23.63
N THR A 159 -22.50 15.95 -23.78
CA THR A 159 -21.55 15.63 -24.87
C THR A 159 -20.44 14.67 -24.46
N LEU A 160 -20.39 14.32 -23.18
CA LEU A 160 -19.37 13.42 -22.65
C LEU A 160 -19.51 12.02 -23.25
N HIS A 161 -18.36 11.43 -23.60
CA HIS A 161 -18.24 10.07 -24.07
C HIS A 161 -17.06 9.38 -23.38
N LEU A 162 -17.06 8.05 -23.37
CA LEU A 162 -15.96 7.27 -22.82
C LEU A 162 -14.70 7.54 -23.66
N LEU A 163 -13.67 8.10 -23.02
CA LEU A 163 -12.36 8.30 -23.66
C LEU A 163 -11.55 7.00 -23.70
N TRP A 164 -11.39 6.35 -22.55
CA TRP A 164 -10.72 5.07 -22.42
C TRP A 164 -11.20 4.35 -21.14
N ALA A 165 -10.96 3.04 -21.07
CA ALA A 165 -11.22 2.23 -19.89
C ALA A 165 -9.97 1.39 -19.54
N PHE A 166 -9.69 1.27 -18.25
CA PHE A 166 -8.57 0.47 -17.74
C PHE A 166 -9.10 -0.68 -16.89
N GLY A 167 -8.85 -1.91 -17.34
CA GLY A 167 -9.18 -3.11 -16.57
C GLY A 167 -8.02 -3.51 -15.67
N PHE A 168 -8.25 -3.53 -14.35
CA PHE A 168 -7.26 -3.98 -13.37
C PHE A 168 -7.07 -5.50 -13.43
N PRO A 169 -5.90 -5.99 -13.88
CA PRO A 169 -5.70 -7.42 -14.02
C PRO A 169 -5.63 -8.12 -12.67
N ASP A 170 -6.18 -9.33 -12.58
CA ASP A 170 -6.23 -10.16 -11.37
C ASP A 170 -6.80 -9.47 -10.15
N THR A 171 -7.82 -8.64 -10.35
CA THR A 171 -8.57 -8.04 -9.26
C THR A 171 -10.06 -8.22 -9.49
N THR A 172 -10.78 -8.38 -8.39
CA THR A 172 -12.25 -8.43 -8.38
C THR A 172 -12.86 -7.25 -7.66
N SER A 173 -12.04 -6.26 -7.28
CA SER A 173 -12.55 -5.02 -6.76
C SER A 173 -11.62 -3.84 -7.05
N ALA A 174 -12.23 -2.71 -7.41
CA ALA A 174 -11.56 -1.43 -7.59
C ALA A 174 -12.06 -0.44 -6.53
N TRP A 175 -11.36 -0.39 -5.40
CA TRP A 175 -11.69 0.51 -4.28
C TRP A 175 -10.87 1.81 -4.29
N ALA A 176 -9.69 1.78 -4.93
CA ALA A 176 -8.76 2.89 -4.92
C ALA A 176 -9.29 4.04 -5.77
N GLN A 177 -9.45 5.20 -5.13
CA GLN A 177 -9.73 6.44 -5.84
C GLN A 177 -8.47 6.89 -6.60
N PRO A 178 -8.57 7.14 -7.91
CA PRO A 178 -7.44 7.60 -8.70
C PRO A 178 -7.01 9.01 -8.31
N THR A 179 -5.72 9.27 -8.39
CA THR A 179 -5.14 10.61 -8.27
C THR A 179 -4.63 11.06 -9.62
N VAL A 180 -5.01 12.26 -10.06
CA VAL A 180 -4.56 12.85 -11.32
C VAL A 180 -3.63 14.02 -11.02
N ALA A 181 -2.38 13.95 -11.49
CA ALA A 181 -1.38 14.99 -11.28
C ALA A 181 -0.31 14.95 -12.38
N GLY A 182 0.08 16.12 -12.90
CA GLY A 182 1.17 16.25 -13.89
C GLY A 182 0.94 15.45 -15.17
N GLY A 183 -0.30 15.38 -15.65
CA GLY A 183 -0.68 14.61 -16.85
C GLY A 183 -0.75 13.09 -16.64
N ARG A 184 -0.67 12.62 -15.39
CA ARG A 184 -0.69 11.20 -15.04
C ARG A 184 -1.84 10.87 -14.13
N LEU A 185 -2.32 9.63 -14.21
CA LEU A 185 -3.23 9.02 -13.26
C LEU A 185 -2.48 7.97 -12.43
N PHE A 186 -2.56 8.07 -11.11
CA PHE A 186 -1.97 7.14 -10.16
C PHE A 186 -3.08 6.38 -9.43
N VAL A 187 -2.99 5.05 -9.41
CA VAL A 187 -4.01 4.23 -8.77
C VAL A 187 -3.43 2.91 -8.27
N GLY A 188 -3.84 2.51 -7.08
CA GLY A 188 -3.52 1.21 -6.50
C GLY A 188 -4.56 0.15 -6.86
N SER A 189 -4.22 -1.12 -6.68
CA SER A 189 -5.14 -2.23 -6.93
C SER A 189 -5.21 -3.18 -5.75
N GLN A 190 -6.26 -4.00 -5.72
CA GLN A 190 -6.48 -5.03 -4.71
C GLN A 190 -5.32 -6.04 -4.62
N ASN A 191 -4.66 -6.36 -5.73
CA ASN A 191 -3.53 -7.30 -5.74
C ASN A 191 -2.19 -6.66 -5.32
N GLY A 192 -2.17 -5.35 -5.08
CA GLY A 192 -0.98 -4.61 -4.64
C GLY A 192 -0.19 -3.95 -5.76
N THR A 193 -0.65 -4.04 -7.00
CA THR A 193 -0.04 -3.30 -8.10
C THR A 193 -0.46 -1.83 -8.03
N VAL A 194 0.53 -0.95 -8.08
CA VAL A 194 0.35 0.49 -8.27
C VAL A 194 0.67 0.83 -9.70
N TYR A 195 -0.22 1.59 -10.34
CA TYR A 195 -0.13 2.01 -11.72
C TYR A 195 0.10 3.51 -11.78
N SER A 196 0.98 3.93 -12.69
CA SER A 196 0.94 5.27 -13.26
C SER A 196 0.55 5.15 -14.71
N LEU A 197 -0.58 5.76 -15.06
CA LEU A 197 -1.11 5.80 -16.41
C LEU A 197 -0.92 7.19 -17.00
N ASP A 198 -0.79 7.27 -18.32
CA ASP A 198 -0.99 8.50 -19.07
C ASP A 198 -2.47 8.90 -19.00
N ALA A 199 -2.77 10.11 -18.54
CA ALA A 199 -4.16 10.51 -18.30
C ALA A 199 -4.98 10.65 -19.59
N ALA A 200 -4.32 10.92 -20.73
CA ALA A 200 -4.99 11.13 -22.02
C ALA A 200 -5.35 9.82 -22.72
N SER A 201 -4.48 8.81 -22.62
CA SER A 201 -4.62 7.54 -23.35
C SER A 201 -4.94 6.32 -22.48
N GLY A 202 -4.73 6.40 -21.17
CA GLY A 202 -4.91 5.28 -20.24
C GLY A 202 -3.80 4.22 -20.32
N CYS A 203 -2.76 4.41 -21.15
CA CYS A 203 -1.63 3.50 -21.21
C CYS A 203 -0.78 3.57 -19.94
N ILE A 204 -0.16 2.46 -19.59
CA ILE A 204 0.71 2.28 -18.43
C ILE A 204 2.07 2.91 -18.70
N VAL A 205 2.45 3.92 -17.92
CA VAL A 205 3.79 4.50 -17.95
C VAL A 205 4.76 3.68 -17.10
N TRP A 206 4.32 3.29 -15.90
CA TRP A 206 5.07 2.38 -15.02
C TRP A 206 4.12 1.63 -14.07
N THR A 207 4.60 0.51 -13.54
CA THR A 207 3.97 -0.20 -12.42
C THR A 207 4.94 -0.43 -11.27
N PHE A 208 4.39 -0.60 -10.07
CA PHE A 208 5.11 -0.97 -8.87
C PHE A 208 4.34 -2.04 -8.10
N ALA A 209 5.03 -3.05 -7.58
CA ALA A 209 4.43 -4.12 -6.78
C ALA A 209 4.63 -3.83 -5.28
N ALA A 210 3.56 -3.48 -4.58
CA ALA A 210 3.53 -3.37 -3.12
C ALA A 210 3.40 -4.76 -2.46
N ARG A 211 3.60 -4.81 -1.14
CA ARG A 211 3.53 -6.08 -0.38
C ARG A 211 2.09 -6.53 -0.12
N GLY A 212 1.14 -5.61 -0.13
CA GLY A 212 -0.30 -5.86 0.03
C GLY A 212 -1.14 -5.02 -0.92
N GLY A 213 -2.46 -5.25 -0.89
CA GLY A 213 -3.41 -4.47 -1.68
C GLY A 213 -3.31 -2.97 -1.36
N VAL A 214 -3.33 -2.14 -2.39
CA VAL A 214 -3.31 -0.67 -2.27
C VAL A 214 -4.71 -0.17 -2.55
N ARG A 215 -5.42 0.15 -1.46
CA ARG A 215 -6.85 0.45 -1.49
C ARG A 215 -7.18 1.94 -1.48
N ALA A 216 -6.28 2.76 -0.94
CA ALA A 216 -6.53 4.19 -0.77
C ALA A 216 -5.93 5.01 -1.92
N SER A 217 -6.31 6.28 -2.02
CA SER A 217 -5.71 7.21 -2.98
C SER A 217 -4.23 7.47 -2.67
N ILE A 218 -3.50 7.87 -3.70
CA ILE A 218 -2.06 8.09 -3.69
C ILE A 218 -1.82 9.60 -3.63
N SER A 219 -1.11 10.08 -2.62
CA SER A 219 -0.78 11.52 -2.52
C SER A 219 0.48 11.83 -3.32
N ILE A 220 0.42 12.85 -4.19
CA ILE A 220 1.56 13.35 -4.97
C ILE A 220 2.09 14.63 -4.34
N GLY A 221 3.40 14.74 -4.17
CA GLY A 221 3.99 15.93 -3.56
C GLY A 221 5.39 16.25 -4.06
N PRO A 222 5.85 17.50 -3.86
CA PRO A 222 7.19 17.91 -4.24
C PRO A 222 8.23 17.17 -3.39
N ARG A 223 9.27 16.67 -4.04
CA ARG A 223 10.42 16.02 -3.39
C ARG A 223 11.66 16.93 -3.35
N GLY A 224 11.77 17.81 -4.34
CA GLY A 224 12.89 18.75 -4.47
C GLY A 224 12.99 19.34 -5.87
N GLY A 225 13.97 20.22 -6.09
CA GLY A 225 14.16 20.94 -7.34
C GLY A 225 13.25 22.17 -7.47
N THR A 226 13.60 23.05 -8.41
CA THR A 226 12.91 24.33 -8.66
C THR A 226 12.55 24.46 -10.14
N GLY A 227 11.43 25.11 -10.43
CA GLY A 227 10.94 25.30 -11.80
C GLY A 227 10.86 23.97 -12.56
N ARG A 228 11.44 23.92 -13.77
CA ARG A 228 11.41 22.74 -14.66
C ARG A 228 12.18 21.52 -14.13
N GLN A 229 12.97 21.66 -13.06
CA GLN A 229 13.72 20.58 -12.43
C GLN A 229 12.98 19.99 -11.20
N ARG A 230 11.74 20.45 -10.93
CA ARG A 230 10.97 19.97 -9.80
C ARG A 230 10.64 18.48 -9.97
N THR A 231 10.93 17.73 -8.93
CA THR A 231 10.65 16.28 -8.86
C THR A 231 9.56 16.02 -7.84
N TYR A 232 8.81 14.94 -8.06
CA TYR A 232 7.66 14.58 -7.26
C TYR A 232 7.79 13.16 -6.72
N ALA A 233 7.19 12.93 -5.57
CA ALA A 233 7.03 11.63 -4.97
C ALA A 233 5.55 11.24 -4.88
N ALA A 234 5.28 9.95 -5.02
CA ALA A 234 3.97 9.34 -4.84
C ALA A 234 3.96 8.56 -3.52
N TYR A 235 3.03 8.91 -2.64
CA TYR A 235 2.91 8.41 -1.27
C TYR A 235 1.64 7.59 -1.10
N PHE A 236 1.77 6.37 -0.60
CA PHE A 236 0.62 5.49 -0.36
C PHE A 236 0.94 4.44 0.70
N ALA A 237 -0.11 3.75 1.13
CA ALA A 237 -0.04 2.67 2.09
C ALA A 237 -0.67 1.39 1.54
N ASP A 238 -0.20 0.23 2.00
CA ASP A 238 -0.79 -1.06 1.67
C ASP A 238 -1.48 -1.73 2.86
N GLN A 239 -2.27 -2.75 2.56
CA GLN A 239 -3.02 -3.51 3.56
C GLN A 239 -2.16 -4.39 4.46
N LYS A 240 -0.83 -4.44 4.30
CA LYS A 240 0.09 -5.16 5.21
C LYS A 240 0.82 -4.21 6.17
N GLY A 241 0.38 -2.96 6.28
CA GLY A 241 0.96 -1.99 7.21
C GLY A 241 2.20 -1.28 6.68
N PHE A 242 2.50 -1.41 5.38
CA PHE A 242 3.63 -0.69 4.77
C PHE A 242 3.20 0.64 4.16
N VAL A 243 4.05 1.64 4.31
CA VAL A 243 3.96 2.96 3.67
C VAL A 243 5.14 3.12 2.72
N TYR A 244 4.89 3.75 1.59
CA TYR A 244 5.83 3.87 0.49
C TYR A 244 5.94 5.31 0.02
N ALA A 245 7.14 5.66 -0.44
CA ALA A 245 7.35 6.75 -1.37
C ALA A 245 8.03 6.24 -2.63
N LEU A 246 7.45 6.55 -3.79
CA LEU A 246 8.03 6.28 -5.10
C LEU A 246 8.36 7.59 -5.79
N ASP A 247 9.36 7.58 -6.67
CA ASP A 247 9.52 8.63 -7.66
C ASP A 247 8.28 8.64 -8.57
N ALA A 248 7.52 9.74 -8.57
CA ALA A 248 6.24 9.78 -9.28
C ALA A 248 6.40 9.65 -10.81
N ALA A 249 7.54 10.08 -11.36
CA ALA A 249 7.79 10.03 -12.79
C ALA A 249 8.27 8.63 -13.25
N ALA A 250 9.05 7.93 -12.43
CA ALA A 250 9.70 6.68 -12.82
C ALA A 250 9.16 5.42 -12.11
N GLY A 251 8.38 5.56 -11.04
CA GLY A 251 7.90 4.43 -10.23
C GLY A 251 8.99 3.78 -9.37
N ARG A 252 10.18 4.38 -9.30
CA ARG A 252 11.30 3.85 -8.52
C ARG A 252 11.07 4.07 -7.03
N LEU A 253 11.25 3.02 -6.23
CA LEU A 253 11.19 3.12 -4.77
C LEU A 253 12.21 4.13 -4.24
N LEU A 254 11.73 5.08 -3.43
CA LEU A 254 12.55 6.03 -2.68
C LEU A 254 12.76 5.50 -1.26
N TRP A 255 11.67 5.12 -0.58
CA TRP A 255 11.71 4.48 0.73
C TRP A 255 10.44 3.66 0.99
N THR A 256 10.54 2.72 1.94
CA THR A 256 9.41 1.98 2.50
C THR A 256 9.57 1.85 4.01
N ARG A 257 8.46 1.80 4.74
CA ARG A 257 8.42 1.60 6.21
C ARG A 257 7.21 0.75 6.58
N LYS A 258 7.38 -0.16 7.53
CA LYS A 258 6.26 -0.82 8.21
C LYS A 258 5.88 0.05 9.41
N VAL A 259 4.68 0.61 9.42
CA VAL A 259 4.22 1.56 10.46
C VAL A 259 3.31 0.92 11.49
N GLU A 260 2.87 -0.31 11.22
CA GLU A 260 2.06 -1.11 12.12
C GLU A 260 2.43 -2.59 11.98
N GLU A 261 2.71 -3.21 13.11
CA GLU A 261 3.14 -4.60 13.21
C GLU A 261 1.97 -5.54 13.52
N HIS A 262 0.82 -5.01 13.95
CA HIS A 262 -0.35 -5.79 14.28
C HIS A 262 -0.70 -6.77 13.14
N PRO A 263 -0.82 -8.09 13.39
CA PRO A 263 -1.02 -9.09 12.35
C PRO A 263 -2.28 -8.87 11.49
N LEU A 264 -3.31 -8.28 12.10
CA LEU A 264 -4.56 -7.94 11.42
C LEU A 264 -4.60 -6.48 10.95
N VAL A 265 -3.47 -5.78 10.81
CA VAL A 265 -3.42 -4.43 10.24
C VAL A 265 -4.09 -4.42 8.86
N ARG A 266 -4.80 -3.33 8.56
CA ARG A 266 -5.34 -3.07 7.24
C ARG A 266 -5.40 -1.57 7.01
N LEU A 267 -4.45 -1.01 6.28
CA LEU A 267 -4.47 0.43 5.98
C LEU A 267 -5.47 0.71 4.85
N THR A 268 -6.56 1.41 5.16
CA THR A 268 -7.63 1.74 4.20
C THR A 268 -7.83 3.22 3.99
N GLY A 269 -7.43 4.07 4.95
CA GLY A 269 -7.51 5.51 4.82
C GLY A 269 -6.37 6.06 3.96
N ALA A 270 -6.66 7.09 3.17
CA ALA A 270 -5.64 7.71 2.31
C ALA A 270 -4.63 8.51 3.15
N PRO A 271 -3.32 8.35 2.91
CA PRO A 271 -2.32 9.22 3.51
C PRO A 271 -2.48 10.68 3.05
N ALA A 272 -2.43 11.64 3.96
CA ALA A 272 -2.45 13.07 3.63
C ALA A 272 -1.05 13.67 3.73
N LEU A 273 -0.57 14.30 2.67
CA LEU A 273 0.72 14.98 2.65
C LEU A 273 0.56 16.47 3.01
N VAL A 274 1.21 16.90 4.08
CA VAL A 274 1.17 18.26 4.62
C VAL A 274 2.59 18.79 4.76
N GLY A 275 3.03 19.62 3.80
CA GLY A 275 4.41 20.10 3.77
C GLY A 275 5.39 18.92 3.66
N ASP A 276 6.23 18.75 4.67
CA ASP A 276 7.19 17.65 4.81
C ASP A 276 6.66 16.44 5.61
N ARG A 277 5.37 16.41 5.94
CA ARG A 277 4.76 15.38 6.80
C ARG A 277 3.75 14.55 6.04
N LEU A 278 3.86 13.23 6.14
CA LEU A 278 2.85 12.30 5.66
C LEU A 278 2.04 11.76 6.84
N LEU A 279 0.76 12.11 6.90
CA LEU A 279 -0.18 11.64 7.91
C LEU A 279 -0.83 10.34 7.43
N VAL A 280 -0.63 9.25 8.17
CA VAL A 280 -1.08 7.91 7.80
C VAL A 280 -2.08 7.40 8.84
N PRO A 281 -3.36 7.25 8.48
CA PRO A 281 -4.37 6.65 9.35
C PRO A 281 -4.22 5.13 9.39
N ILE A 282 -4.39 4.52 10.58
CA ILE A 282 -4.19 3.09 10.80
C ILE A 282 -5.49 2.43 11.29
N SER A 283 -5.84 1.34 10.62
CA SER A 283 -7.02 0.50 10.87
C SER A 283 -6.67 -1.00 10.83
N SER A 284 -7.64 -1.85 11.18
CA SER A 284 -7.44 -3.29 11.31
C SER A 284 -8.66 -4.10 10.90
N TYR A 285 -8.43 -5.34 10.48
CA TYR A 285 -9.45 -6.38 10.32
C TYR A 285 -9.96 -6.96 11.65
N GLU A 286 -9.32 -6.66 12.79
CA GLU A 286 -9.70 -7.23 14.09
C GLU A 286 -11.12 -6.82 14.53
N GLU A 287 -11.70 -5.77 13.92
CA GLU A 287 -13.13 -5.43 14.01
C GLU A 287 -14.04 -6.64 13.76
N GLY A 288 -13.66 -7.48 12.79
CA GLY A 288 -14.41 -8.66 12.36
C GLY A 288 -14.32 -9.84 13.33
N GLY A 289 -13.69 -9.65 14.49
CA GLY A 289 -13.67 -10.62 15.58
C GLY A 289 -12.48 -11.56 15.58
N ARG A 290 -12.53 -12.50 16.53
CA ARG A 290 -11.48 -13.48 16.83
C ARG A 290 -11.27 -14.44 15.65
N PRO A 291 -10.11 -14.43 14.96
CA PRO A 291 -9.77 -15.54 14.08
C PRO A 291 -9.72 -16.85 14.89
N PRO A 292 -10.16 -18.00 14.34
CA PRO A 292 -10.14 -19.27 15.06
C PRO A 292 -8.76 -19.57 15.66
N GLY A 293 -8.73 -19.95 16.95
CA GLY A 293 -7.50 -20.29 17.66
C GLY A 293 -6.53 -19.13 17.95
N SER A 294 -6.96 -17.88 17.77
CA SER A 294 -6.14 -16.69 18.03
C SER A 294 -6.66 -15.90 19.23
N SER A 295 -5.77 -15.32 20.03
CA SER A 295 -6.16 -14.31 21.02
C SER A 295 -6.53 -13.00 20.31
N CYS A 296 -7.49 -12.29 20.85
CA CYS A 296 -7.97 -11.00 20.35
C CYS A 296 -8.53 -10.20 21.55
N CYS A 297 -9.02 -8.98 21.46
CA CYS A 297 -8.65 -7.98 20.48
C CYS A 297 -7.54 -7.12 21.11
N THR A 298 -6.50 -6.78 20.36
CA THR A 298 -5.34 -6.02 20.87
C THR A 298 -5.01 -4.77 20.05
N PHE A 299 -5.68 -4.58 18.93
CA PHE A 299 -5.47 -3.46 18.04
C PHE A 299 -5.94 -2.16 18.68
N ARG A 300 -5.11 -1.12 18.53
CA ARG A 300 -5.45 0.25 18.88
C ARG A 300 -5.32 1.10 17.62
N GLY A 301 -6.40 1.78 17.24
CA GLY A 301 -6.36 2.76 16.16
C GLY A 301 -5.27 3.80 16.42
N SER A 302 -4.66 4.28 15.35
CA SER A 302 -3.62 5.30 15.48
C SER A 302 -3.48 6.15 14.24
N LEU A 303 -2.96 7.35 14.44
CA LEU A 303 -2.50 8.25 13.39
C LEU A 303 -0.98 8.36 13.52
N VAL A 304 -0.27 8.23 12.40
CA VAL A 304 1.19 8.36 12.34
C VAL A 304 1.55 9.54 11.46
N ALA A 305 2.49 10.38 11.89
CA ALA A 305 3.16 11.33 11.02
C ALA A 305 4.55 10.83 10.70
N LEU A 306 4.87 10.74 9.41
CA LEU A 306 6.19 10.43 8.90
C LEU A 306 6.84 11.66 8.27
N ASP A 307 8.17 11.75 8.33
CA ASP A 307 8.94 12.63 7.44
C ASP A 307 8.76 12.13 6.00
N ALA A 308 8.24 12.97 5.11
CA ALA A 308 7.91 12.59 3.73
C ALA A 308 9.15 12.29 2.88
N ARG A 309 10.33 12.75 3.27
CA ARG A 309 11.57 12.52 2.54
C ARG A 309 12.25 11.21 2.96
N THR A 310 12.24 10.87 4.24
CA THR A 310 12.95 9.69 4.77
C THR A 310 12.03 8.53 5.11
N GLY A 311 10.76 8.81 5.42
CA GLY A 311 9.77 7.88 5.96
C GLY A 311 9.86 7.72 7.48
N ASP A 312 10.75 8.43 8.17
CA ASP A 312 10.94 8.22 9.61
C ASP A 312 9.76 8.74 10.42
N VAL A 313 9.39 8.02 11.48
CA VAL A 313 8.27 8.39 12.35
C VAL A 313 8.62 9.66 13.11
N ILE A 314 7.83 10.72 12.90
CA ILE A 314 7.90 11.96 13.68
C ILE A 314 7.11 11.78 14.98
N TRP A 315 5.89 11.26 14.86
CA TRP A 315 5.06 10.87 16.01
C TRP A 315 4.05 9.80 15.61
N LYS A 316 3.61 9.01 16.59
CA LYS A 316 2.49 8.06 16.49
C LYS A 316 1.57 8.31 17.68
N SER A 317 0.28 8.51 17.40
CA SER A 317 -0.73 8.73 18.43
C SER A 317 -1.82 7.69 18.34
N TYR A 318 -2.03 6.98 19.42
CA TYR A 318 -3.13 6.03 19.53
C TYR A 318 -4.43 6.76 19.86
N THR A 319 -5.53 6.27 19.30
CA THR A 319 -6.88 6.76 19.58
C THR A 319 -7.36 6.26 20.95
N ILE A 320 -7.05 5.03 21.31
CA ILE A 320 -7.21 4.49 22.66
C ILE A 320 -5.90 4.69 23.40
N ALA A 321 -5.88 5.36 24.55
CA ALA A 321 -4.63 5.66 25.29
C ALA A 321 -4.11 4.45 26.09
N GLU A 322 -5.03 3.66 26.65
CA GLU A 322 -4.70 2.49 27.45
C GLU A 322 -4.25 1.31 26.57
N PRO A 323 -3.14 0.63 26.89
CA PRO A 323 -2.81 -0.66 26.29
C PRO A 323 -3.82 -1.76 26.65
N PRO A 324 -4.08 -2.73 25.77
CA PRO A 324 -5.03 -3.79 26.06
C PRO A 324 -4.51 -4.72 27.16
N HIS A 325 -5.35 -5.00 28.15
CA HIS A 325 -5.14 -5.95 29.23
C HIS A 325 -6.09 -7.15 29.12
N LEU A 326 -5.84 -8.20 29.89
CA LEU A 326 -6.67 -9.41 29.90
C LEU A 326 -8.07 -9.10 30.43
N LEU A 327 -9.10 -9.38 29.63
CA LEU A 327 -10.50 -9.31 30.03
C LEU A 327 -11.05 -10.70 30.36
N ARG A 328 -10.67 -11.71 29.58
CA ARG A 328 -11.12 -13.10 29.76
C ARG A 328 -10.10 -14.08 29.18
N ALA A 329 -9.84 -15.18 29.89
CA ALA A 329 -9.14 -16.33 29.35
C ALA A 329 -10.15 -17.44 28.97
N TYR A 330 -9.89 -18.15 27.88
CA TYR A 330 -10.71 -19.27 27.41
C TYR A 330 -10.02 -20.61 27.66
N ALA A 331 -10.81 -21.69 27.65
CA ALA A 331 -10.30 -23.05 27.89
C ALA A 331 -9.35 -23.55 26.78
N ASP A 332 -9.44 -22.98 25.58
CA ASP A 332 -8.56 -23.26 24.44
C ASP A 332 -7.18 -22.56 24.54
N GLY A 333 -6.91 -21.84 25.65
CA GLY A 333 -5.67 -21.12 25.88
C GLY A 333 -5.61 -19.74 25.23
N THR A 334 -6.66 -19.32 24.51
CA THR A 334 -6.74 -17.97 23.95
C THR A 334 -7.28 -16.96 24.96
N GLU A 335 -7.02 -15.67 24.70
CA GLU A 335 -7.43 -14.56 25.55
C GLU A 335 -8.32 -13.58 24.77
N LEU A 336 -9.35 -13.05 25.45
CA LEU A 336 -9.99 -11.78 25.12
C LEU A 336 -9.28 -10.66 25.89
N ARG A 337 -8.79 -9.65 25.18
CA ARG A 337 -8.13 -8.45 25.72
C ARG A 337 -8.85 -7.18 25.29
N GLY A 338 -8.60 -6.08 25.98
CA GLY A 338 -9.10 -4.74 25.64
C GLY A 338 -8.65 -3.68 26.66
N PRO A 339 -8.99 -2.40 26.46
CA PRO A 339 -9.79 -1.86 25.36
C PRO A 339 -9.07 -1.93 24.01
N ALA A 340 -9.81 -2.27 22.95
CA ALA A 340 -9.29 -2.34 21.58
C ALA A 340 -10.27 -1.69 20.59
N GLY A 341 -9.78 -1.35 19.40
CA GLY A 341 -10.57 -0.73 18.33
C GLY A 341 -10.24 0.75 18.11
N ALA A 342 -11.28 1.56 17.86
CA ALA A 342 -11.19 2.97 17.50
C ALA A 342 -10.25 3.24 16.31
N ALA A 343 -10.28 2.35 15.32
CA ALA A 343 -9.49 2.43 14.10
C ALA A 343 -9.73 3.74 13.33
N ILE A 344 -8.69 4.27 12.67
CA ILE A 344 -8.83 5.39 11.74
C ILE A 344 -8.74 4.80 10.33
N TRP A 345 -9.89 4.64 9.67
CA TRP A 345 -9.99 3.94 8.39
C TRP A 345 -10.29 4.86 7.20
N SER A 346 -10.39 6.17 7.45
CA SER A 346 -10.62 7.24 6.47
C SER A 346 -9.46 8.22 6.40
N ALA A 347 -9.41 9.04 5.35
CA ALA A 347 -8.38 10.07 5.19
C ALA A 347 -8.53 11.17 6.25
N PRO A 348 -7.42 11.67 6.85
CA PRO A 348 -7.49 12.78 7.78
C PRO A 348 -7.79 14.10 7.05
N THR A 349 -8.53 14.99 7.71
CA THR A 349 -8.77 16.38 7.28
C THR A 349 -7.85 17.31 8.05
N VAL A 350 -7.19 18.24 7.38
CA VAL A 350 -6.17 19.10 8.01
C VAL A 350 -6.56 20.56 7.91
N ASP A 351 -6.54 21.25 9.05
CA ASP A 351 -6.70 22.69 9.15
C ASP A 351 -5.36 23.32 9.54
N LEU A 352 -4.69 23.89 8.54
CA LEU A 352 -3.38 24.51 8.70
C LEU A 352 -3.42 25.75 9.58
N ALA A 353 -4.51 26.54 9.52
CA ALA A 353 -4.65 27.76 10.31
C ALA A 353 -4.74 27.45 11.81
N ARG A 354 -5.40 26.35 12.17
CA ARG A 354 -5.49 25.86 13.55
C ARG A 354 -4.37 24.90 13.93
N GLY A 355 -3.54 24.48 12.97
CA GLY A 355 -2.53 23.43 13.15
C GLY A 355 -3.15 22.12 13.66
N ALA A 356 -4.33 21.75 13.15
CA ALA A 356 -5.11 20.63 13.64
C ALA A 356 -5.30 19.56 12.54
N VAL A 357 -5.36 18.30 12.96
CA VAL A 357 -5.76 17.17 12.12
C VAL A 357 -7.02 16.56 12.71
N TYR A 358 -8.06 16.43 11.90
CA TYR A 358 -9.32 15.82 12.28
C TYR A 358 -9.46 14.44 11.65
N VAL A 359 -9.90 13.47 12.44
CA VAL A 359 -10.16 12.11 11.99
C VAL A 359 -11.48 11.61 12.56
N GLY A 360 -12.14 10.72 11.82
CA GLY A 360 -13.18 9.86 12.37
C GLY A 360 -12.58 8.55 12.83
N THR A 361 -13.01 8.06 13.99
CA THR A 361 -12.66 6.74 14.48
C THR A 361 -13.83 5.78 14.35
N GLY A 362 -13.49 4.50 14.13
CA GLY A 362 -14.44 3.42 14.17
C GLY A 362 -14.80 3.00 15.59
N ASN A 363 -15.44 1.85 15.65
CA ASN A 363 -16.10 1.32 16.83
C ASN A 363 -15.14 0.69 17.84
N THR A 364 -15.68 0.30 18.99
CA THR A 364 -14.96 -0.47 20.02
C THR A 364 -14.88 -1.94 19.58
N TYR A 365 -13.68 -2.53 19.55
CA TYR A 365 -13.57 -3.95 19.20
C TYR A 365 -13.81 -4.82 20.42
N SER A 366 -13.31 -4.43 21.59
CA SER A 366 -13.48 -5.17 22.84
C SER A 366 -13.28 -4.26 24.05
N GLY A 367 -13.77 -4.70 25.20
CA GLY A 367 -13.67 -3.97 26.46
C GLY A 367 -14.69 -2.84 26.58
N ALA A 368 -14.43 -1.92 27.52
CA ALA A 368 -15.31 -0.78 27.75
C ALA A 368 -15.22 0.25 26.61
N ALA A 369 -16.37 0.88 26.31
CA ALA A 369 -16.45 1.97 25.35
C ALA A 369 -15.43 3.07 25.68
N GLN A 370 -14.74 3.57 24.66
CA GLN A 370 -13.74 4.62 24.80
C GLN A 370 -14.32 5.96 24.32
N PRO A 371 -13.97 7.10 24.93
CA PRO A 371 -14.42 8.43 24.48
C PRO A 371 -13.85 8.82 23.10
N THR A 372 -13.00 7.97 22.54
CA THR A 372 -12.35 8.09 21.25
C THR A 372 -12.79 7.00 20.26
N ALA A 373 -13.74 6.14 20.62
CA ALA A 373 -14.44 5.26 19.70
C ALA A 373 -15.71 5.95 19.18
N ASP A 374 -16.08 5.64 17.94
CA ASP A 374 -17.22 6.24 17.23
C ASP A 374 -17.21 7.77 17.32
N ALA A 375 -16.02 8.35 17.16
CA ALA A 375 -15.75 9.72 17.54
C ALA A 375 -15.15 10.53 16.40
N ILE A 376 -15.35 11.84 16.49
CA ILE A 376 -14.50 12.81 15.80
C ILE A 376 -13.39 13.19 16.77
N ILE A 377 -12.15 13.12 16.31
CA ILE A 377 -10.96 13.44 17.11
C ILE A 377 -10.16 14.54 16.43
N ALA A 378 -9.66 15.48 17.22
CA ALA A 378 -8.64 16.43 16.78
C ALA A 378 -7.29 16.12 17.41
N PHE A 379 -6.27 16.02 16.57
CA PHE A 379 -4.86 15.97 16.96
C PHE A 379 -4.16 17.28 16.62
N ASP A 380 -3.14 17.62 17.40
CA ASP A 380 -2.19 18.66 17.05
C ASP A 380 -1.29 18.19 15.89
N LEU A 381 -1.25 18.93 14.79
CA LEU A 381 -0.51 18.56 13.58
C LEU A 381 1.00 18.39 13.83
N LYS A 382 1.57 19.22 14.71
CA LYS A 382 3.02 19.24 14.94
C LYS A 382 3.46 18.11 15.86
N THR A 383 2.71 17.86 16.93
CA THR A 383 3.09 16.99 18.05
C THR A 383 2.33 15.67 18.08
N GLY A 384 1.21 15.54 17.37
CA GLY A 384 0.32 14.39 17.44
C GLY A 384 -0.51 14.32 18.72
N ARG A 385 -0.39 15.28 19.65
CA ARG A 385 -1.14 15.24 20.91
C ARG A 385 -2.65 15.37 20.64
N LEU A 386 -3.44 14.51 21.29
CA LEU A 386 -4.90 14.64 21.32
C LEU A 386 -5.27 16.03 21.86
N ARG A 387 -6.09 16.79 21.11
CA ARG A 387 -6.61 18.09 21.54
C ARG A 387 -7.98 17.95 22.17
N TRP A 388 -8.87 17.21 21.50
CA TRP A 388 -10.20 16.88 21.99
C TRP A 388 -10.73 15.66 21.22
N SER A 389 -11.75 15.02 21.81
CA SER A 389 -12.59 14.02 21.13
C SER A 389 -14.06 14.32 21.37
N HIS A 390 -14.90 13.97 20.42
CA HIS A 390 -16.35 14.01 20.54
C HIS A 390 -16.91 12.68 20.06
N SER A 391 -17.25 11.80 21.00
CA SER A 391 -17.87 10.50 20.70
C SER A 391 -19.35 10.68 20.36
N MET A 392 -19.78 10.05 19.28
CA MET A 392 -21.17 10.00 18.85
C MET A 392 -21.96 8.88 19.58
N ALA A 393 -21.26 7.94 20.24
CA ALA A 393 -21.84 6.81 20.97
C ALA A 393 -21.11 6.54 22.31
N PRO A 394 -21.10 7.49 23.27
CA PRO A 394 -20.19 7.45 24.42
C PRO A 394 -20.50 6.37 25.48
N THR A 395 -21.71 5.80 25.49
CA THR A 395 -22.18 4.93 26.59
C THR A 395 -22.31 3.46 26.23
N THR A 396 -22.31 3.12 24.94
CA THR A 396 -22.57 1.74 24.49
C THR A 396 -21.37 1.28 23.67
N PRO A 397 -20.65 0.22 24.09
CA PRO A 397 -19.58 -0.32 23.27
C PRO A 397 -20.19 -0.95 22.02
N ASP A 398 -19.98 -0.32 20.87
CA ASP A 398 -20.39 -0.83 19.57
C ASP A 398 -19.42 -1.94 19.13
N VAL A 399 -19.68 -3.18 19.53
CA VAL A 399 -18.80 -4.34 19.26
C VAL A 399 -19.47 -5.25 18.23
N PHE A 400 -18.87 -5.36 17.04
CA PHE A 400 -19.37 -6.27 15.99
C PHE A 400 -18.90 -7.72 16.15
N GLY A 401 -17.57 -7.92 16.23
CA GLY A 401 -16.99 -9.27 16.08
C GLY A 401 -16.32 -9.86 17.33
N CYS A 402 -15.87 -9.04 18.30
CA CYS A 402 -15.24 -9.55 19.53
C CYS A 402 -16.22 -9.62 20.71
N VAL A 403 -17.47 -10.02 20.47
CA VAL A 403 -18.51 -10.10 21.51
C VAL A 403 -18.17 -11.22 22.50
N PRO A 404 -18.19 -10.96 23.83
CA PRO A 404 -17.96 -12.00 24.82
C PRO A 404 -19.04 -13.09 24.78
N GLY A 405 -18.64 -14.33 24.47
CA GLY A 405 -19.54 -15.49 24.48
C GLY A 405 -19.87 -16.06 23.10
N ASP A 406 -19.60 -15.30 22.03
CA ASP A 406 -19.71 -15.80 20.68
C ASP A 406 -18.52 -16.71 20.36
N VAL A 407 -18.76 -18.01 20.50
CA VAL A 407 -18.00 -19.02 19.78
C VAL A 407 -18.40 -18.91 18.31
N ASN A 408 -17.50 -18.39 17.47
CA ASN A 408 -17.60 -18.63 16.02
C ASN A 408 -17.33 -20.10 15.72
#